data_AF-A0A0S8CH64-F1
#
_entry.id   AF-A0A0S8CH64-F1
#
_cell.length_a   1.000
_cell.length_b   1.000
_cell.length_c   1.000
_cell.angle_alpha   90.00
_cell.angle_beta   90.00
_cell.angle_gamma   90.00
#
_symmetry.space_group_name_H-M   'P 1'
#
loop_
_entity.id
_entity.type
_entity.pdbx_description
1 polymer ?
#
loop_
_entity_poly.entity_id
_entity_poly.type
_entity_poly.pdbx_seq_one_letter_code
_entity_poly.pdbx_strand_id
1 'polypeptide(L)'
;MSDIKQTEKRTEERRLVKAEVAFNTENDIYIARSVDISGRGIRLVAETPIDICFQIKVNDELVKYDAKLVWARVKDDGSMEYGLKY
;
A
#
# COMPACT_ATOMS: atom_id res chain seq x y z
N MET A 1 -34.41 2.43 -15.48
CA MET A 1 -33.34 2.51 -14.47
C MET A 1 -32.53 1.24 -14.62
N SER A 2 -31.31 1.33 -15.15
CA SER A 2 -30.47 0.16 -15.39
C SER A 2 -29.73 -0.19 -14.12
N ASP A 3 -30.16 -1.25 -13.45
CA ASP A 3 -29.41 -1.93 -12.40
C ASP A 3 -28.11 -2.47 -13.01
N ILE A 4 -27.05 -1.66 -12.96
CA ILE A 4 -25.69 -2.15 -13.22
C ILE A 4 -25.38 -3.10 -12.08
N LYS A 5 -25.66 -4.39 -12.27
CA LYS A 5 -25.11 -5.45 -11.43
C LYS A 5 -23.59 -5.30 -11.49
N GLN A 6 -22.99 -4.70 -10.47
CA GLN A 6 -21.55 -4.74 -10.28
C GLN A 6 -21.16 -6.21 -10.19
N THR A 7 -20.58 -6.74 -11.27
CA THR A 7 -20.04 -8.09 -11.28
C THR A 7 -18.90 -8.12 -10.27
N GLU A 8 -19.08 -8.85 -9.17
CA GLU A 8 -18.04 -9.06 -8.18
C GLU A 8 -16.83 -9.70 -8.87
N LYS A 9 -15.73 -8.95 -9.00
CA LYS A 9 -14.49 -9.40 -9.65
C LYS A 9 -13.63 -10.26 -8.73
N ARG A 10 -13.95 -10.34 -7.44
CA ARG A 10 -13.13 -11.01 -6.45
C ARG A 10 -13.37 -12.52 -6.52
N THR A 11 -12.26 -13.27 -6.41
CA THR A 11 -12.25 -14.73 -6.43
C THR A 11 -12.31 -15.35 -5.04
N GLU A 12 -12.33 -14.54 -3.99
CA GLU A 12 -12.41 -14.96 -2.59
C GLU A 12 -13.23 -14.00 -1.74
N GLU A 13 -13.89 -14.56 -0.73
CA GLU A 13 -14.50 -13.79 0.34
C GLU A 13 -13.45 -13.07 1.18
N ARG A 14 -13.87 -11.91 1.66
CA ARG A 14 -13.04 -10.96 2.38
C ARG A 14 -13.69 -10.65 3.71
N ARG A 15 -12.92 -10.72 4.79
CA ARG A 15 -13.42 -10.48 6.14
C ARG A 15 -12.82 -9.19 6.67
N LEU A 16 -13.70 -8.28 7.09
CA LEU A 16 -13.28 -7.06 7.77
C LEU A 16 -12.84 -7.43 9.20
N VAL A 17 -11.58 -7.17 9.51
CA VAL A 17 -11.03 -7.28 10.85
C VAL A 17 -10.72 -5.86 11.33
N LYS A 18 -11.48 -5.42 12.36
CA LYS A 18 -11.20 -4.19 13.09
C LYS A 18 -10.19 -4.50 14.18
N ALA A 19 -8.92 -4.50 13.82
CA ALA A 19 -7.82 -4.72 14.74
C ALA A 19 -6.68 -3.76 14.41
N GLU A 20 -5.91 -3.42 15.44
CA GLU A 20 -4.62 -2.79 15.26
C GLU A 20 -3.69 -3.79 14.56
N VAL A 21 -3.12 -3.38 13.43
CA VAL A 21 -2.16 -4.18 12.66
C VAL A 21 -0.88 -3.38 12.57
N ALA A 22 0.14 -3.90 13.26
CA ALA A 22 1.51 -3.48 13.08
C ALA A 22 2.08 -4.19 11.85
N PHE A 23 2.61 -3.45 10.89
CA PHE A 23 3.49 -4.02 9.87
C PHE A 23 4.87 -3.39 9.98
N ASN A 24 5.89 -4.25 10.02
CA ASN A 24 7.27 -3.85 10.23
C ASN A 24 7.98 -3.80 8.88
N THR A 25 8.67 -2.70 8.63
CA THR A 25 9.79 -2.67 7.69
C THR A 25 11.08 -2.87 8.47
N GLU A 26 12.21 -3.09 7.82
CA GLU A 26 13.50 -3.22 8.52
C GLU A 26 13.82 -2.01 9.42
N ASN A 27 13.25 -0.83 9.14
CA ASN A 27 13.59 0.41 9.82
C ASN A 27 12.41 1.07 10.58
N ASP A 28 11.19 0.54 10.48
CA ASP A 28 10.02 1.22 11.06
C ASP A 28 8.82 0.29 11.29
N ILE A 29 7.94 0.67 12.23
CA ILE A 29 6.70 -0.03 12.57
C ILE A 29 5.51 0.88 12.25
N TYR A 30 4.66 0.47 11.32
CA TYR A 30 3.47 1.21 10.95
C TYR A 30 2.23 0.57 11.56
N ILE A 31 1.37 1.41 12.14
CA ILE A 31 0.09 1.00 12.73
C ILE A 31 -1.06 1.30 11.76
N ALA A 32 -1.73 0.25 11.29
CA ALA A 32 -3.00 0.33 10.57
C ALA A 32 -4.15 -0.10 11.49
N ARG A 33 -5.36 0.47 11.31
CA ARG A 33 -6.51 0.23 12.22
C ARG A 33 -7.54 -0.75 11.69
N SER A 34 -7.53 -1.03 10.39
CA SER A 34 -8.54 -1.89 9.80
C SER A 34 -7.97 -2.63 8.62
N VAL A 35 -8.32 -3.90 8.56
CA VAL A 35 -7.82 -4.82 7.56
C VAL A 35 -8.97 -5.55 6.92
N ASP A 36 -8.99 -5.53 5.61
CA ASP A 36 -9.83 -6.40 4.80
C ASP A 36 -8.94 -7.52 4.24
N ILE A 37 -9.10 -8.73 4.77
CA ILE A 37 -8.21 -9.88 4.52
C ILE A 37 -8.93 -11.03 3.81
N SER A 38 -8.24 -11.68 2.89
CA SER A 38 -8.61 -12.96 2.27
C SER A 38 -7.41 -13.91 2.23
N GLY A 39 -7.61 -15.14 1.75
CA GLY A 39 -6.51 -16.11 1.58
C GLY A 39 -5.43 -15.65 0.61
N ARG A 40 -5.77 -14.75 -0.32
CA ARG A 40 -4.87 -14.20 -1.35
C ARG A 40 -4.45 -12.75 -1.18
N GLY A 41 -4.87 -12.06 -0.12
CA GLY A 41 -4.43 -10.67 0.05
C GLY A 41 -4.99 -9.93 1.24
N ILE A 42 -4.42 -8.75 1.45
CA ILE A 42 -4.72 -7.87 2.56
C ILE A 42 -4.89 -6.44 2.03
N ARG A 43 -5.89 -5.71 2.53
CA ARG A 43 -6.03 -4.27 2.34
C ARG A 43 -5.98 -3.61 3.70
N LEU A 44 -5.01 -2.70 3.88
CA LEU A 44 -4.84 -1.92 5.09
C LEU A 44 -5.53 -0.56 4.94
N VAL A 45 -6.09 -0.06 6.03
CA VAL A 45 -6.55 1.32 6.17
C VAL A 45 -5.79 1.95 7.34
N ALA A 46 -5.02 3.00 7.02
CA ALA A 46 -4.24 3.79 7.96
C ALA A 46 -4.69 5.25 7.95
N GLU A 47 -4.51 5.97 9.07
CA GLU A 47 -4.85 7.39 9.16
C GLU A 47 -3.88 8.29 8.41
N THR A 48 -2.63 7.88 8.35
CA THR A 48 -1.56 8.57 7.65
C THR A 48 -0.96 7.67 6.56
N PRO A 49 -0.43 8.27 5.48
CA PRO A 49 0.43 7.55 4.55
C PRO A 49 1.57 6.83 5.27
N ILE A 50 2.06 5.76 4.64
CA ILE A 50 3.20 4.98 5.13
C ILE A 50 4.47 5.80 4.90
N ASP A 51 5.29 5.97 5.93
CA ASP A 51 6.60 6.60 5.75
C ASP A 51 7.54 5.61 5.05
N ILE A 52 8.44 6.12 4.21
CA ILE A 52 9.41 5.33 3.46
C ILE A 52 10.72 6.10 3.47
N CYS A 53 11.77 5.44 3.93
CA CYS A 53 13.13 5.87 3.75
C CYS A 53 13.73 5.15 2.53
N PHE A 54 14.30 5.89 1.59
CA PHE A 54 14.99 5.32 0.43
C PHE A 54 16.29 6.07 0.13
N GLN A 55 17.16 5.42 -0.63
CA GLN A 55 18.44 5.96 -1.06
C GLN A 55 18.48 5.99 -2.59
N ILE A 56 18.84 7.13 -3.15
CA ILE A 56 19.07 7.26 -4.60
C ILE A 56 20.55 7.51 -4.82
N LYS A 57 21.14 6.76 -5.76
CA LYS A 57 22.49 7.03 -6.25
C LYS A 57 22.44 8.10 -7.36
N VAL A 58 23.01 9.27 -7.11
CA VAL A 58 23.08 10.40 -8.05
C VAL A 58 24.55 10.84 -8.15
N ASN A 59 25.12 10.87 -9.35
CA ASN A 59 26.53 11.28 -9.58
C ASN A 59 27.55 10.55 -8.68
N ASP A 60 27.38 9.23 -8.53
CA ASP A 60 28.16 8.37 -7.62
C ASP A 60 28.01 8.63 -6.11
N GLU A 61 27.18 9.59 -5.71
CA GLU A 61 26.81 9.82 -4.31
C GLU A 61 25.49 9.13 -3.96
N LEU A 62 25.42 8.58 -2.75
CA LEU A 62 24.23 7.95 -2.22
C LEU A 62 23.48 8.97 -1.34
N VAL A 63 22.31 9.43 -1.78
CA VAL A 63 21.51 10.42 -1.07
C VAL A 63 20.30 9.75 -0.44
N LYS A 64 20.12 9.94 0.86
CA LYS A 64 18.98 9.43 1.63
C LYS A 64 17.82 10.42 1.60
N TYR A 65 16.60 9.90 1.46
CA TYR A 65 15.36 10.65 1.49
C TYR A 65 14.35 9.97 2.39
N ASP A 66 13.64 10.76 3.19
CA ASP A 66 12.45 10.34 3.92
C ASP A 66 11.23 10.92 3.19
N ALA A 67 10.24 10.08 2.88
CA ALA A 67 9.02 10.48 2.18
C ALA A 67 7.81 9.64 2.61
N LYS A 68 6.63 10.03 2.14
CA LYS A 68 5.35 9.36 2.36
C LYS A 68 4.86 8.68 1.09
N LEU A 69 4.45 7.41 1.17
CA LEU A 69 3.81 6.69 0.07
C LEU A 69 2.34 7.12 -0.08
N VAL A 70 2.05 7.87 -1.13
CA VAL A 70 0.71 8.44 -1.37
C VAL A 70 -0.13 7.54 -2.28
N TRP A 71 0.48 6.88 -3.27
CA TRP A 71 -0.21 5.93 -4.15
C TRP A 71 0.75 4.94 -4.79
N ALA A 72 0.20 3.82 -5.27
CA ALA A 72 0.90 2.84 -6.10
C ALA A 72 -0.01 2.41 -7.26
N ARG A 73 0.55 2.13 -8.44
CA ARG A 73 -0.18 1.55 -9.57
C ARG A 73 0.65 0.52 -10.33
N VAL A 74 -0.02 -0.48 -10.87
CA VAL A 74 0.55 -1.42 -11.84
C VAL A 74 0.42 -0.77 -13.23
N LYS A 75 1.52 -0.72 -13.97
CA LYS A 75 1.55 -0.26 -15.38
C LYS A 75 1.13 -1.39 -16.32
N ASP A 76 0.84 -1.02 -17.58
CA ASP A 76 0.41 -1.98 -18.60
C ASP A 76 1.48 -3.05 -18.91
N ASP A 77 2.76 -2.73 -18.69
CA ASP A 77 3.90 -3.65 -18.83
C ASP A 77 4.13 -4.54 -17.59
N GLY A 78 3.26 -4.45 -16.58
CA GLY A 78 3.36 -5.19 -15.32
C GLY A 78 4.35 -4.59 -14.31
N SER A 79 5.06 -3.52 -14.65
CA SER A 79 5.91 -2.81 -13.69
C SER A 79 5.09 -2.01 -12.68
N MET A 80 5.69 -1.72 -11.53
CA MET A 80 5.07 -0.92 -10.47
C MET A 80 5.53 0.53 -10.54
N GLU A 81 4.62 1.46 -10.28
CA GLU A 81 4.94 2.87 -10.07
C GLU A 81 4.37 3.37 -8.75
N TYR A 82 5.14 4.21 -8.06
CA TYR A 82 4.83 4.72 -6.73
C TYR A 82 4.91 6.24 -6.71
N GLY A 83 3.90 6.88 -6.11
CA GLY A 83 3.90 8.30 -5.84
C GLY A 83 4.33 8.60 -4.41
N LEU A 84 5.44 9.32 -4.26
CA LEU A 84 6.01 9.69 -2.97
C LEU A 84 5.87 11.21 -2.74
N LYS A 85 5.75 11.62 -1.47
CA LYS A 85 5.71 13.03 -1.07
C LYS A 85 6.62 13.30 0.13
N TYR A 86 7.46 14.32 0.02
CA TYR A 86 8.27 14.86 1.13
C TYR A 86 7.41 15.65 2.12
#